data_AF-A0A7Z8Y988-F1
#
_entry.id   AF-A0A7Z8Y988-F1
#
_cell.length_a   1.000
_cell.length_b   1.000
_cell.length_c   1.000
_cell.angle_alpha   90.00
_cell.angle_beta   90.00
_cell.angle_gamma   90.00
#
_symmetry.space_group_name_H-M   'P 1'
#
loop_
_entity.id
_entity.type
_entity.pdbx_description
1 polymer ?
#
loop_
_entity_poly.entity_id
_entity_poly.type
_entity_poly.pdbx_seq_one_letter_code
_entity_poly.pdbx_strand_id
1 'polypeptide(L)'
;MCGPSLQMFTCWAHHVSHDLEQNIPPGTGGVGNENRRVLLGLEGVEGIVKIFERIRQVSVRGWIVVAVVVCVVAVGAVWLVGVVRDRAERQAAVEAYQVAVAGFAADVDSAHARAKDAGGVIELCRGLADAPRQGSCESAAQIASAISDYSTDMSVVRFDLDMESSPVTDIEAATQRVGQARENLAGLTEALADRVGKAQAVIDGAQSAYKKSKLQPVMREASEVAVRARSEIEASDAAFPGLGVTKELATKTSELDAALSSAQERFTQIDYEEAQHLRTGLAGLSGEVSGLTLDLSAKRTATDTQGLFDRDQNAQ
;
A
#
# COMPACT_ATOMS: atom_id res chain seq x y z
N MET A 1 -9.31 -78.56 26.72
CA MET A 1 -10.15 -78.03 25.63
C MET A 1 -9.56 -76.69 25.23
N CYS A 2 -9.10 -76.56 23.98
CA CYS A 2 -8.45 -75.36 23.44
C CYS A 2 -9.43 -74.19 23.35
N GLY A 3 -8.90 -72.98 23.51
CA GLY A 3 -9.65 -71.76 23.83
C GLY A 3 -10.14 -70.93 22.63
N PRO A 4 -11.05 -69.97 22.89
CA PRO A 4 -11.70 -69.12 21.90
C PRO A 4 -10.84 -67.93 21.41
N SER A 5 -9.55 -67.86 21.75
CA SER A 5 -8.70 -66.69 21.50
C SER A 5 -8.03 -66.65 20.11
N LEU A 6 -7.86 -67.80 19.44
CA LEU A 6 -7.22 -67.86 18.11
C LEU A 6 -8.17 -67.47 16.97
N GLN A 7 -9.48 -67.72 17.09
CA GLN A 7 -10.47 -67.35 16.08
C GLN A 7 -10.73 -65.83 16.03
N MET A 8 -10.63 -65.13 17.18
CA MET A 8 -10.72 -63.65 17.20
C MET A 8 -9.54 -62.99 16.50
N PHE A 9 -8.33 -63.52 16.65
CA PHE A 9 -7.14 -62.94 16.02
C PHE A 9 -7.14 -63.12 14.50
N THR A 10 -7.61 -64.26 13.99
CA THR A 10 -7.80 -64.46 12.55
C THR A 10 -8.92 -63.60 11.97
N CYS A 11 -10.00 -63.36 12.72
CA CYS A 11 -11.06 -62.44 12.29
C CYS A 11 -10.58 -60.97 12.27
N TRP A 12 -9.79 -60.54 13.26
CA TRP A 12 -9.24 -59.19 13.30
C TRP A 12 -8.21 -58.94 12.18
N ALA A 13 -7.32 -59.90 11.92
CA ALA A 13 -6.35 -59.81 10.83
C ALA A 13 -7.03 -59.78 9.44
N HIS A 14 -8.15 -60.50 9.26
CA HIS A 14 -8.90 -60.48 8.00
C HIS A 14 -9.66 -59.16 7.80
N HIS A 15 -10.08 -58.48 8.88
CA HIS A 15 -10.77 -57.19 8.81
C HIS A 15 -9.79 -56.05 8.52
N VAL A 16 -8.62 -56.04 9.17
CA VAL A 16 -7.56 -55.03 8.96
C VAL A 16 -7.00 -55.11 7.53
N SER A 17 -6.91 -56.31 6.95
CA SER A 17 -6.49 -56.47 5.54
C SER A 17 -7.52 -55.96 4.53
N HIS A 18 -8.82 -55.96 4.89
CA HIS A 18 -9.89 -55.49 4.01
C HIS A 18 -10.08 -53.96 4.06
N ASP A 19 -9.71 -53.31 5.17
CA ASP A 19 -9.72 -51.84 5.32
C ASP A 19 -8.51 -51.16 4.66
N LEU A 20 -7.39 -51.87 4.55
CA LEU A 20 -6.18 -51.40 3.86
C LEU A 20 -6.31 -51.40 2.32
N GLU A 21 -7.16 -52.25 1.75
CA GLU A 21 -7.46 -52.25 0.31
C GLU A 21 -8.48 -51.16 -0.10
N GLN A 22 -9.29 -50.64 0.83
CA GLN A 22 -10.32 -49.64 0.52
C GLN A 22 -9.87 -48.17 0.64
N ASN A 23 -8.70 -47.89 1.22
CA ASN A 23 -8.23 -46.52 1.48
C ASN A 23 -7.05 -46.06 0.60
N ILE A 24 -6.82 -46.70 -0.54
CA ILE A 24 -5.81 -46.24 -1.52
C ILE A 24 -6.51 -45.38 -2.58
N PRO A 25 -6.15 -44.09 -2.75
CA PRO A 25 -6.77 -43.21 -3.73
C PRO A 25 -6.52 -43.70 -5.18
N PRO A 26 -7.50 -43.60 -6.09
CA PRO A 26 -7.33 -44.06 -7.46
C PRO A 26 -6.57 -43.00 -8.26
N GLY A 27 -5.33 -43.29 -8.64
CA GLY A 27 -4.63 -42.50 -9.66
C GLY A 27 -3.17 -42.23 -9.37
N THR A 28 -2.32 -43.22 -9.63
CA THR A 28 -1.05 -43.03 -10.35
C THR A 28 -0.70 -44.37 -10.98
N GLY A 29 -1.16 -44.54 -12.22
CA GLY A 29 -0.81 -45.68 -13.03
C GLY A 29 0.66 -45.63 -13.41
N GLY A 30 1.31 -46.80 -13.30
CA GLY A 30 2.40 -47.17 -14.20
C GLY A 30 3.81 -46.88 -13.71
N VAL A 31 4.31 -47.70 -12.77
CA VAL A 31 5.71 -48.16 -12.83
C VAL A 31 5.81 -49.60 -12.31
N GLY A 32 6.17 -50.52 -13.21
CA GLY A 32 7.11 -51.63 -12.95
C GLY A 32 6.67 -52.78 -12.04
N ASN A 33 6.22 -53.87 -12.65
CA ASN A 33 5.82 -55.15 -12.07
C ASN A 33 6.97 -56.01 -11.48
N GLU A 34 8.02 -55.41 -10.89
CA GLU A 34 9.17 -56.16 -10.33
C GLU A 34 9.46 -55.89 -8.85
N ASN A 35 8.96 -54.82 -8.24
CA ASN A 35 9.20 -54.56 -6.80
C ASN A 35 8.12 -55.09 -5.84
N ARG A 36 7.10 -55.80 -6.35
CA ARG A 36 6.04 -56.39 -5.50
C ARG A 36 6.50 -57.64 -4.74
N ARG A 37 7.69 -58.19 -5.03
CA ARG A 37 8.26 -59.36 -4.33
C ARG A 37 9.10 -59.03 -3.11
N VAL A 38 9.46 -57.77 -2.87
CA VAL A 38 10.23 -57.37 -1.68
C VAL A 38 9.32 -57.10 -0.47
N LEU A 39 8.01 -56.98 -0.68
CA LEU A 39 7.00 -56.68 0.36
C LEU A 39 6.31 -57.90 0.97
N LEU A 40 6.68 -59.11 0.55
CA LEU A 40 6.27 -60.34 1.21
C LEU A 40 7.52 -61.18 1.42
N GLY A 41 8.24 -60.89 2.51
CA GLY A 41 9.34 -61.70 3.02
C GLY A 41 8.87 -63.11 3.37
N LEU A 42 8.67 -63.93 2.35
CA LEU A 42 8.27 -65.34 2.43
C LEU A 42 9.42 -66.26 2.85
N GLU A 43 10.65 -65.74 2.97
CA GLU A 43 11.76 -66.45 3.63
C GLU A 43 11.64 -66.44 5.17
N GLY A 44 10.80 -65.58 5.75
CA GLY A 44 10.53 -65.57 7.19
C GLY A 44 9.51 -66.62 7.63
N VAL A 45 8.68 -67.15 6.72
CA VAL A 45 7.54 -68.00 7.08
C VAL A 45 7.98 -69.42 7.46
N GLU A 46 9.00 -69.99 6.81
CA GLU A 46 9.60 -71.26 7.23
C GLU A 46 10.35 -71.15 8.57
N GLY A 47 10.93 -69.99 8.87
CA GLY A 47 11.51 -69.69 10.18
C GLY A 47 10.45 -69.59 11.29
N ILE A 48 9.31 -68.95 11.00
CA ILE A 48 8.19 -68.79 11.94
C ILE A 48 7.53 -70.15 12.24
N VAL A 49 7.39 -71.05 11.26
CA VAL A 49 6.84 -72.40 11.48
C VAL A 49 7.74 -73.24 12.37
N LYS A 50 9.07 -73.22 12.17
CA LYS A 50 10.04 -73.92 13.05
C LYS A 50 10.09 -73.32 14.46
N ILE A 51 9.85 -72.03 14.62
CA ILE A 51 9.72 -71.36 15.93
C ILE A 51 8.42 -71.80 16.62
N PHE A 52 7.29 -71.87 15.91
CA PHE A 52 6.02 -72.34 16.44
C PHE A 52 6.06 -73.81 16.90
N GLU A 53 6.76 -74.67 16.17
CA GLU A 53 6.91 -76.08 16.52
C GLU A 53 7.80 -76.27 17.76
N ARG A 54 8.80 -75.40 17.96
CA ARG A 54 9.64 -75.36 19.16
C ARG A 54 8.93 -74.72 20.38
N ILE A 55 7.94 -73.86 20.15
CA ILE A 55 7.10 -73.24 21.21
C ILE A 55 6.04 -74.21 21.76
N ARG A 56 5.70 -75.29 21.05
CA ARG A 56 4.74 -76.31 21.51
C ARG A 56 5.19 -77.10 22.76
N GLN A 57 6.46 -77.00 23.13
CA GLN A 57 7.03 -77.60 24.36
C GLN A 57 7.09 -76.62 25.55
N VAL A 58 6.63 -75.38 25.39
CA VAL A 58 6.75 -74.38 26.43
C VAL A 58 5.52 -74.42 27.34
N SER A 59 5.74 -74.62 28.64
CA SER A 59 4.71 -74.61 29.68
C SER A 59 3.82 -73.35 29.58
N VAL A 60 2.60 -73.38 30.12
CA VAL A 60 1.64 -72.25 30.15
C VAL A 60 2.30 -70.90 30.50
N ARG A 61 3.35 -70.92 31.32
CA ARG A 61 4.16 -69.74 31.67
C ARG A 61 4.87 -69.07 30.48
N GLY A 62 5.35 -69.79 29.48
CA GLY A 62 6.02 -69.17 28.34
C GLY A 62 5.08 -68.62 27.26
N TRP A 63 3.85 -69.13 27.16
CA TRP A 63 2.80 -68.48 26.37
C TRP A 63 2.39 -67.13 26.96
N ILE A 64 2.35 -67.03 28.29
CA ILE A 64 2.14 -65.75 28.99
C ILE A 64 3.28 -64.78 28.69
N VAL A 65 4.54 -65.23 28.72
CA VAL A 65 5.70 -64.38 28.40
C VAL A 65 5.65 -63.87 26.96
N VAL A 66 5.32 -64.72 25.98
CA VAL A 66 5.18 -64.30 24.57
C VAL A 66 4.06 -63.28 24.41
N ALA A 67 2.90 -63.50 25.03
CA ALA A 67 1.79 -62.55 24.98
C ALA A 67 2.16 -61.19 25.58
N VAL A 68 2.87 -61.18 26.72
CA VAL A 68 3.36 -59.94 27.35
C VAL A 68 4.34 -59.20 26.44
N VAL A 69 5.27 -59.90 25.80
CA VAL A 69 6.23 -59.28 24.86
C VAL A 69 5.50 -58.65 23.67
N VAL A 70 4.52 -59.35 23.09
CA VAL A 70 3.71 -58.81 21.98
C VAL A 70 2.90 -57.58 22.41
N CYS A 71 2.29 -57.61 23.60
CA CYS A 71 1.58 -56.45 24.14
C CYS A 71 2.52 -55.25 24.34
N VAL A 72 3.72 -55.45 24.89
CA VAL A 72 4.70 -54.37 25.09
C VAL A 72 5.17 -53.79 23.75
N VAL A 73 5.43 -54.63 22.75
CA VAL A 73 5.82 -54.17 21.40
C VAL A 73 4.68 -53.42 20.72
N ALA A 74 3.43 -53.90 20.83
CA ALA A 74 2.27 -53.23 20.25
C ALA A 74 2.00 -51.87 20.91
N VAL A 75 2.08 -51.79 22.25
CA VAL A 75 1.95 -50.52 22.98
C VAL A 75 3.09 -49.56 22.62
N GLY A 76 4.32 -50.07 22.49
CA GLY A 76 5.47 -49.27 22.04
C GLY A 76 5.31 -48.74 20.61
N ALA A 77 4.76 -49.54 19.69
CA ALA A 77 4.51 -49.13 18.31
C ALA A 77 3.40 -48.07 18.23
N VAL A 78 2.29 -48.25 18.97
CA VAL A 78 1.20 -47.25 19.04
C VAL A 78 1.71 -45.94 19.64
N TRP A 79 2.52 -46.01 20.69
CA TRP A 79 3.13 -44.83 21.30
C TRP A 79 4.10 -44.12 20.35
N LEU A 80 4.96 -44.86 19.63
CA LEU A 80 5.87 -44.29 18.62
C LEU A 80 5.11 -43.62 17.47
N VAL A 81 4.05 -44.24 16.96
CA VAL A 81 3.21 -43.64 15.91
C VAL A 81 2.54 -42.36 16.42
N GLY A 82 2.06 -42.35 17.67
CA GLY A 82 1.52 -41.15 18.33
C GLY A 82 2.56 -40.03 18.43
N VAL A 83 3.77 -40.33 18.89
CA VAL A 83 4.88 -39.36 19.03
C VAL A 83 5.33 -38.82 17.68
N VAL A 84 5.41 -39.66 16.64
CA VAL A 84 5.79 -39.21 15.28
C VAL A 84 4.71 -38.31 14.69
N ARG A 85 3.44 -38.66 14.86
CA ARG A 85 2.31 -37.87 14.39
C ARG A 85 2.23 -36.52 15.09
N ASP A 86 2.34 -36.50 16.41
CA ASP A 86 2.36 -35.27 17.22
C ASP A 86 3.51 -34.34 16.81
N ARG A 87 4.70 -34.92 16.55
CA ARG A 87 5.85 -34.16 16.07
C ARG A 87 5.64 -33.57 14.67
N ALA A 88 4.97 -34.30 13.77
CA ALA A 88 4.67 -33.84 12.41
C ALA A 88 3.58 -32.75 12.40
N GLU A 89 2.50 -32.92 13.16
CA GLU A 89 1.44 -31.92 13.32
C GLU A 89 1.99 -30.62 13.91
N ARG A 90 2.90 -30.74 14.89
CA ARG A 90 3.59 -29.60 15.47
C ARG A 90 4.51 -28.88 14.49
N GLN A 91 5.32 -29.62 13.71
CA GLN A 91 6.19 -29.01 12.70
C GLN A 91 5.37 -28.21 11.69
N ALA A 92 4.26 -28.78 11.20
CA ALA A 92 3.36 -28.08 10.27
C ALA A 92 2.77 -26.80 10.88
N ALA A 93 2.35 -26.84 12.16
CA ALA A 93 1.82 -25.67 12.86
C ALA A 93 2.88 -24.57 13.05
N VAL A 94 4.12 -24.94 13.39
CA VAL A 94 5.24 -24.00 13.52
C VAL A 94 5.58 -23.36 12.17
N GLU A 95 5.64 -24.15 11.10
CA GLU A 95 5.88 -23.63 9.74
C GLU A 95 4.76 -22.66 9.31
N ALA A 96 3.49 -23.01 9.53
CA ALA A 96 2.37 -22.14 9.22
C ALA A 96 2.43 -20.82 10.00
N TYR A 97 2.77 -20.87 11.29
CA TYR A 97 2.99 -19.69 12.12
C TYR A 97 4.12 -18.81 11.57
N GLN A 98 5.27 -19.39 11.26
CA GLN A 98 6.43 -18.65 10.72
C GLN A 98 6.11 -17.98 9.38
N VAL A 99 5.41 -18.68 8.48
CA VAL A 99 4.96 -18.11 7.20
C VAL A 99 3.97 -16.96 7.42
N ALA A 100 3.01 -17.11 8.34
CA ALA A 100 2.06 -16.06 8.67
C ALA A 100 2.75 -14.80 9.22
N VAL A 101 3.73 -14.99 10.12
CA VAL A 101 4.53 -13.91 10.72
C VAL A 101 5.39 -13.21 9.67
N ALA A 102 6.09 -13.96 8.81
CA ALA A 102 6.89 -13.38 7.73
C ALA A 102 6.02 -12.55 6.77
N GLY A 103 4.83 -13.05 6.43
CA GLY A 103 3.85 -12.31 5.62
C GLY A 103 3.37 -11.03 6.31
N PHE A 104 3.10 -11.08 7.62
CA PHE A 104 2.70 -9.89 8.38
C PHE A 104 3.78 -8.82 8.40
N ALA A 105 5.06 -9.18 8.61
CA ALA A 105 6.15 -8.21 8.59
C ALA A 105 6.24 -7.46 7.24
N ALA A 106 6.14 -8.20 6.13
CA ALA A 106 6.13 -7.59 4.79
C ALA A 106 4.91 -6.68 4.57
N ASP A 107 3.74 -7.06 5.08
CA ASP A 107 2.53 -6.23 4.99
C ASP A 107 2.67 -4.93 5.80
N VAL A 108 3.27 -4.99 7.01
CA VAL A 108 3.56 -3.81 7.84
C VAL A 108 4.52 -2.86 7.14
N ASP A 109 5.63 -3.37 6.58
CA ASP A 109 6.59 -2.54 5.85
C ASP A 109 5.94 -1.84 4.65
N SER A 110 5.10 -2.56 3.90
CA SER A 110 4.31 -2.02 2.79
C SER A 110 3.32 -0.95 3.25
N ALA A 111 2.61 -1.18 4.36
CA ALA A 111 1.67 -0.22 4.93
C ALA A 111 2.37 1.05 5.44
N HIS A 112 3.54 0.92 6.08
CA HIS A 112 4.37 2.05 6.49
C HIS A 112 4.84 2.89 5.30
N ALA A 113 5.28 2.26 4.21
CA ALA A 113 5.65 2.97 3.00
C ALA A 113 4.47 3.80 2.46
N ARG A 114 3.27 3.21 2.41
CA ARG A 114 2.04 3.92 1.98
C ARG A 114 1.66 5.07 2.92
N ALA A 115 1.77 4.88 4.24
CA ALA A 115 1.52 5.93 5.22
C ALA A 115 2.49 7.10 5.07
N LYS A 116 3.77 6.80 4.79
CA LYS A 116 4.79 7.81 4.51
C LYS A 116 4.50 8.59 3.23
N ASP A 117 4.16 7.90 2.14
CA ASP A 117 3.82 8.52 0.86
C ASP A 117 2.57 9.41 0.98
N ALA A 118 1.60 9.01 1.80
CA ALA A 118 0.41 9.81 2.10
C ALA A 118 0.74 11.12 2.86
N GLY A 119 1.88 11.19 3.56
CA GLY A 119 2.26 12.33 4.40
C GLY A 119 2.28 13.66 3.64
N GLY A 120 2.82 13.67 2.42
CA GLY A 120 2.86 14.89 1.60
C GLY A 120 1.48 15.41 1.21
N VAL A 121 0.56 14.50 0.85
CA VAL A 121 -0.84 14.84 0.53
C VAL A 121 -1.56 15.38 1.77
N ILE A 122 -1.33 14.76 2.94
CA ILE A 122 -1.96 15.16 4.20
C ILE A 122 -1.50 16.56 4.62
N GLU A 123 -0.21 16.86 4.55
CA GLU A 123 0.32 18.19 4.87
C GLU A 123 -0.22 19.26 3.93
N LEU A 124 -0.19 18.99 2.62
CA LEU A 124 -0.72 19.93 1.62
C LEU A 124 -2.23 20.16 1.82
N CYS A 125 -2.99 19.10 2.10
CA CYS A 125 -4.41 19.19 2.40
C CYS A 125 -4.67 20.08 3.61
N ARG A 126 -3.92 19.92 4.71
CA ARG A 126 -4.05 20.78 5.91
C ARG A 126 -3.74 22.25 5.62
N GLY A 127 -2.73 22.52 4.78
CA GLY A 127 -2.37 23.88 4.40
C GLY A 127 -3.41 24.56 3.50
N LEU A 128 -4.13 23.80 2.68
CA LEU A 128 -5.10 24.31 1.70
C LEU A 128 -6.57 24.20 2.14
N ALA A 129 -6.88 23.37 3.13
CA ALA A 129 -8.25 23.13 3.55
C ALA A 129 -8.81 24.29 4.37
N ASP A 130 -9.94 24.82 3.91
CA ASP A 130 -10.82 25.66 4.74
C ASP A 130 -11.40 24.83 5.90
N ALA A 131 -11.76 25.49 7.01
CA ALA A 131 -12.30 24.87 8.23
C ALA A 131 -13.30 23.69 8.00
N PRO A 132 -14.31 23.77 7.12
CA PRO A 132 -15.24 22.66 6.91
C PRO A 132 -14.63 21.44 6.19
N ARG A 133 -13.46 21.56 5.55
CA ARG A 133 -12.77 20.50 4.82
C ARG A 133 -11.54 19.95 5.56
N GLN A 134 -11.23 20.48 6.74
CA GLN A 134 -10.10 19.99 7.55
C GLN A 134 -10.32 18.57 8.05
N GLY A 135 -11.57 18.17 8.33
CA GLY A 135 -11.89 16.83 8.86
C GLY A 135 -11.46 15.68 7.94
N SER A 136 -11.46 15.86 6.61
CA SER A 136 -10.94 14.84 5.70
C SER A 136 -9.43 14.68 5.80
N CYS A 137 -8.68 15.79 5.87
CA CYS A 137 -7.22 15.75 6.03
C CYS A 137 -6.82 15.16 7.40
N GLU A 138 -7.56 15.51 8.45
CA GLU A 138 -7.32 15.03 9.81
C GLU A 138 -7.59 13.52 9.93
N SER A 139 -8.69 13.03 9.33
CA SER A 139 -8.98 11.59 9.32
C SER A 139 -7.91 10.77 8.59
N ALA A 140 -7.37 11.27 7.47
CA ALA A 140 -6.26 10.63 6.76
C ALA A 140 -5.01 10.55 7.65
N ALA A 141 -4.70 11.63 8.37
CA ALA A 141 -3.57 11.68 9.29
C ALA A 141 -3.71 10.72 10.46
N GLN A 142 -4.91 10.60 11.04
CA GLN A 142 -5.18 9.67 12.14
C GLN A 142 -4.95 8.22 11.70
N ILE A 143 -5.38 7.84 10.49
CA ILE A 143 -5.16 6.49 9.96
C ILE A 143 -3.68 6.26 9.63
N ALA A 144 -3.00 7.25 9.03
CA ALA A 144 -1.57 7.15 8.75
C ALA A 144 -0.74 7.01 10.04
N SER A 145 -1.13 7.71 11.11
CA SER A 145 -0.55 7.54 12.45
C SER A 145 -0.82 6.15 12.99
N ALA A 146 -2.07 5.67 12.93
CA ALA A 146 -2.42 4.34 13.40
C ALA A 146 -1.64 3.23 12.67
N ILE A 147 -1.39 3.38 11.38
CA ILE A 147 -0.52 2.48 10.61
C ILE A 147 0.94 2.60 11.06
N SER A 148 1.44 3.82 11.32
CA SER A 148 2.81 4.04 11.79
C SER A 148 3.06 3.52 13.22
N ASP A 149 2.00 3.42 14.02
CA ASP A 149 2.02 2.86 15.37
C ASP A 149 2.06 1.32 15.35
N TYR A 150 1.78 0.66 14.22
CA TYR A 150 2.00 -0.79 14.07
C TYR A 150 3.50 -1.06 14.06
N SER A 151 4.06 -1.57 15.16
CA SER A 151 5.48 -1.89 15.18
C SER A 151 5.81 -3.09 14.27
N THR A 152 6.85 -2.95 13.46
CA THR A 152 7.55 -4.09 12.83
C THR A 152 8.20 -4.99 13.86
N ASP A 153 8.60 -4.38 14.99
CA ASP A 153 9.07 -5.10 16.16
C ASP A 153 7.91 -5.91 16.72
N MET A 154 7.98 -7.22 16.58
CA MET A 154 6.90 -8.15 16.89
C MET A 154 6.38 -8.06 18.33
N SER A 155 6.86 -7.19 19.22
CA SER A 155 6.42 -7.07 20.62
C SER A 155 4.89 -7.04 20.84
N VAL A 156 4.10 -6.56 19.87
CA VAL A 156 2.62 -6.58 19.93
C VAL A 156 2.02 -7.97 19.60
N VAL A 157 2.76 -8.81 18.85
CA VAL A 157 2.34 -10.14 18.35
C VAL A 157 3.31 -11.26 18.77
N ARG A 158 4.31 -10.95 19.60
CA ARG A 158 5.30 -11.87 20.14
C ARG A 158 4.59 -12.62 21.24
N PHE A 159 3.89 -13.66 20.82
CA PHE A 159 3.52 -14.71 21.72
C PHE A 159 4.83 -15.26 22.27
N ASP A 160 5.02 -15.21 23.58
CA ASP A 160 6.06 -15.97 24.28
C ASP A 160 5.71 -17.47 24.18
N LEU A 161 5.63 -17.96 22.94
CA LEU A 161 5.46 -19.34 22.57
C LEU A 161 6.86 -19.92 22.53
N ASP A 162 7.16 -20.73 23.53
CA ASP A 162 8.27 -21.66 23.42
C ASP A 162 7.88 -22.73 22.38
N MET A 163 8.31 -22.53 21.14
CA MET A 163 8.01 -23.43 20.02
C MET A 163 8.46 -24.88 20.28
N GLU A 164 9.33 -25.12 21.27
CA GLU A 164 9.77 -26.45 21.70
C GLU A 164 8.92 -27.08 22.82
N SER A 165 8.14 -26.31 23.59
CA SER A 165 7.24 -26.83 24.63
C SER A 165 5.75 -26.49 24.52
N SER A 166 5.37 -25.50 23.70
CA SER A 166 3.97 -25.09 23.53
C SER A 166 3.12 -26.11 22.77
N PRO A 167 1.86 -26.33 23.19
CA PRO A 167 0.94 -27.24 22.51
C PRO A 167 0.52 -26.70 21.14
N VAL A 168 0.21 -27.61 20.21
CA VAL A 168 -0.18 -27.28 18.83
C VAL A 168 -1.34 -26.28 18.77
N THR A 169 -2.33 -26.43 19.66
CA THR A 169 -3.50 -25.55 19.75
C THR A 169 -3.13 -24.08 20.04
N ASP A 170 -2.08 -23.84 20.81
CA ASP A 170 -1.64 -22.48 21.14
C ASP A 170 -0.91 -21.84 19.95
N ILE A 171 -0.16 -22.66 19.19
CA ILE A 171 0.52 -22.24 17.95
C ILE A 171 -0.53 -21.90 16.87
N GLU A 172 -1.58 -22.70 16.74
CA GLU A 172 -2.70 -22.43 15.82
C GLU A 172 -3.46 -21.16 16.23
N ALA A 173 -3.76 -20.98 17.52
CA ALA A 173 -4.42 -19.78 18.02
C ALA A 173 -3.58 -18.51 17.78
N ALA A 174 -2.26 -18.59 17.97
CA ALA A 174 -1.35 -17.51 17.63
C ALA A 174 -1.34 -17.20 16.13
N THR A 175 -1.34 -18.23 15.29
CA THR A 175 -1.42 -18.08 13.83
C THR A 175 -2.71 -17.37 13.41
N GLN A 176 -3.86 -17.73 14.01
CA GLN A 176 -5.14 -17.05 13.76
C GLN A 176 -5.10 -15.57 14.15
N ARG A 177 -4.49 -15.24 15.30
CA ARG A 177 -4.33 -13.85 15.74
C ARG A 177 -3.44 -13.04 14.78
N VAL A 178 -2.36 -13.63 14.26
CA VAL A 178 -1.55 -13.01 13.19
C VAL A 178 -2.42 -12.74 11.96
N GLY A 179 -3.28 -13.69 11.58
CA GLY A 179 -4.26 -13.52 10.51
C GLY A 179 -5.20 -12.34 10.74
N GLN A 180 -5.81 -12.23 11.93
CA GLN A 180 -6.67 -11.10 12.29
C GLN A 180 -5.92 -9.76 12.29
N ALA A 181 -4.68 -9.73 12.76
CA ALA A 181 -3.85 -8.52 12.72
C ALA A 181 -3.55 -8.08 11.28
N ARG A 182 -3.30 -9.03 10.37
CA ARG A 182 -3.15 -8.77 8.93
C ARG A 182 -4.42 -8.21 8.31
N GLU A 183 -5.59 -8.79 8.62
CA GLU A 183 -6.89 -8.30 8.13
C GLU A 183 -7.16 -6.87 8.61
N ASN A 184 -6.91 -6.58 9.89
CA ASN A 184 -7.05 -5.23 10.44
C ASN A 184 -6.10 -4.23 9.76
N LEU A 185 -4.84 -4.60 9.56
CA LEU A 185 -3.85 -3.75 8.88
C LEU A 185 -4.24 -3.50 7.41
N ALA A 186 -4.75 -4.51 6.72
CA ALA A 186 -5.27 -4.37 5.37
C ALA A 186 -6.46 -3.39 5.33
N GLY A 187 -7.40 -3.51 6.28
CA GLY A 187 -8.53 -2.59 6.41
C GLY A 187 -8.09 -1.14 6.69
N LEU A 188 -7.09 -0.93 7.55
CA LEU A 188 -6.50 0.39 7.78
C LEU A 188 -5.84 0.94 6.52
N THR A 189 -5.12 0.10 5.78
CA THR A 189 -4.42 0.50 4.55
C THR A 189 -5.40 0.90 3.45
N GLU A 190 -6.51 0.16 3.30
CA GLU A 190 -7.59 0.51 2.38
C GLU A 190 -8.28 1.82 2.80
N ALA A 191 -8.58 1.96 4.09
CA ALA A 191 -9.16 3.18 4.63
C ALA A 191 -8.23 4.40 4.43
N LEU A 192 -6.91 4.22 4.58
CA LEU A 192 -5.94 5.27 4.27
C LEU A 192 -6.02 5.68 2.80
N ALA A 193 -6.08 4.74 1.86
CA ALA A 193 -6.18 5.04 0.43
C ALA A 193 -7.45 5.85 0.09
N ASP A 194 -8.60 5.47 0.65
CA ASP A 194 -9.85 6.23 0.50
C ASP A 194 -9.74 7.65 1.08
N ARG A 195 -9.16 7.80 2.28
CA ARG A 195 -9.00 9.12 2.92
C ARG A 195 -7.98 10.00 2.21
N VAL A 196 -6.90 9.43 1.69
CA VAL A 196 -5.94 10.13 0.83
C VAL A 196 -6.60 10.60 -0.46
N GLY A 197 -7.42 9.75 -1.10
CA GLY A 197 -8.21 10.16 -2.28
C GLY A 197 -9.15 11.34 -1.99
N LYS A 198 -9.81 11.33 -0.83
CA LYS A 198 -10.65 12.46 -0.37
C LYS A 198 -9.83 13.72 -0.08
N ALA A 199 -8.66 13.57 0.54
CA ALA A 199 -7.74 14.68 0.77
C ALA A 199 -7.24 15.30 -0.56
N GLN A 200 -6.91 14.45 -1.55
CA GLN A 200 -6.53 14.89 -2.89
C GLN A 200 -7.67 15.67 -3.57
N ALA A 201 -8.91 15.20 -3.48
CA ALA A 201 -10.05 15.93 -4.02
C ALA A 201 -10.26 17.32 -3.37
N VAL A 202 -9.95 17.45 -2.08
CA VAL A 202 -9.97 18.76 -1.39
C VAL A 202 -8.86 19.67 -1.92
N ILE A 203 -7.65 19.14 -2.10
CA ILE A 203 -6.52 19.87 -2.71
C ILE A 203 -6.92 20.36 -4.10
N ASP A 204 -7.35 19.46 -4.99
CA ASP A 204 -7.72 19.80 -6.38
C ASP A 204 -8.83 20.87 -6.41
N GLY A 205 -9.83 20.74 -5.53
CA GLY A 205 -10.90 21.71 -5.36
C GLY A 205 -10.40 23.09 -4.88
N ALA A 206 -9.49 23.13 -3.90
CA ALA A 206 -8.90 24.37 -3.39
C ALA A 206 -8.01 25.05 -4.44
N GLN A 207 -7.19 24.28 -5.16
CA GLN A 207 -6.34 24.79 -6.23
C GLN A 207 -7.17 25.37 -7.38
N SER A 208 -8.24 24.66 -7.79
CA SER A 208 -9.18 25.16 -8.81
C SER A 208 -9.89 26.44 -8.36
N ALA A 209 -10.32 26.49 -7.09
CA ALA A 209 -10.94 27.68 -6.51
C ALA A 209 -9.96 28.86 -6.45
N TYR A 210 -8.68 28.62 -6.12
CA TYR A 210 -7.65 29.65 -6.14
C TYR A 210 -7.45 30.22 -7.55
N LYS A 211 -7.33 29.37 -8.57
CA LYS A 211 -7.19 29.83 -9.97
C LYS A 211 -8.34 30.75 -10.39
N LYS A 212 -9.58 30.36 -10.10
CA LYS A 212 -10.77 31.14 -10.44
C LYS A 212 -10.89 32.44 -9.63
N SER A 213 -10.61 32.40 -8.34
CA SER A 213 -10.87 33.54 -7.44
C SER A 213 -9.71 34.50 -7.29
N LYS A 214 -8.46 34.08 -7.56
CA LYS A 214 -7.25 34.88 -7.33
C LYS A 214 -6.42 35.11 -8.60
N LEU A 215 -6.24 34.09 -9.46
CA LEU A 215 -5.42 34.25 -10.66
C LEU A 215 -6.21 34.89 -11.81
N GLN A 216 -7.42 34.39 -12.10
CA GLN A 216 -8.25 34.89 -13.20
C GLN A 216 -8.58 36.39 -13.10
N PRO A 217 -8.87 36.97 -11.91
CA PRO A 217 -9.07 38.42 -11.79
C PRO A 217 -7.82 39.23 -12.13
N VAL A 218 -6.63 38.77 -11.69
CA VAL A 218 -5.36 39.45 -11.97
C VAL A 218 -5.01 39.38 -13.45
N MET A 219 -5.26 38.23 -14.11
CA MET A 219 -5.07 38.12 -15.56
C MET A 219 -5.99 39.08 -16.34
N ARG A 220 -7.23 39.26 -15.88
CA ARG A 220 -8.17 40.22 -16.49
C ARG A 220 -7.69 41.66 -16.28
N GLU A 221 -7.29 42.03 -15.07
CA GLU A 221 -6.76 43.36 -14.76
C GLU A 221 -5.50 43.67 -15.58
N ALA A 222 -4.56 42.72 -15.64
CA ALA A 222 -3.37 42.80 -16.47
C ALA A 222 -3.71 43.01 -17.96
N SER A 223 -4.73 42.31 -18.46
CA SER A 223 -5.20 42.48 -19.84
C SER A 223 -5.77 43.88 -20.07
N GLU A 224 -6.54 44.43 -19.13
CA GLU A 224 -7.05 45.80 -19.22
C GLU A 224 -5.91 46.84 -19.17
N VAL A 225 -4.88 46.59 -18.36
CA VAL A 225 -3.68 47.43 -18.28
C VAL A 225 -2.93 47.42 -19.61
N ALA A 226 -2.72 46.25 -20.22
CA ALA A 226 -2.08 46.14 -21.53
C ALA A 226 -2.86 46.89 -22.63
N VAL A 227 -4.19 46.78 -22.65
CA VAL A 227 -5.05 47.51 -23.61
C VAL A 227 -4.92 49.02 -23.43
N ARG A 228 -4.95 49.52 -22.19
CA ARG A 228 -4.74 50.96 -21.91
C ARG A 228 -3.36 51.44 -22.32
N ALA A 229 -2.32 50.66 -22.02
CA ALA A 229 -0.95 50.99 -22.40
C ALA A 229 -0.78 51.08 -23.92
N ARG A 230 -1.32 50.13 -24.69
CA ARG A 230 -1.32 50.18 -26.17
C ARG A 230 -2.03 51.42 -26.70
N SER A 231 -3.21 51.74 -26.15
CA SER A 231 -3.95 52.94 -26.54
C SER A 231 -3.14 54.22 -26.28
N GLU A 232 -2.41 54.30 -25.16
CA GLU A 232 -1.60 55.48 -24.85
C GLU A 232 -0.31 55.55 -25.69
N ILE A 233 0.29 54.41 -26.03
CA ILE A 233 1.40 54.32 -27.00
C ILE A 233 0.94 54.87 -28.34
N GLU A 234 -0.18 54.37 -28.90
CA GLU A 234 -0.70 54.79 -30.20
C GLU A 234 -1.01 56.30 -30.23
N ALA A 235 -1.66 56.80 -29.17
CA ALA A 235 -1.96 58.22 -29.04
C ALA A 235 -0.70 59.10 -28.92
N SER A 236 0.33 58.59 -28.23
CA SER A 236 1.58 59.33 -28.00
C SER A 236 2.53 59.28 -29.19
N ASP A 237 2.61 58.17 -29.92
CA ASP A 237 3.42 58.08 -31.15
C ASP A 237 2.89 59.01 -32.25
N ALA A 238 1.57 59.22 -32.31
CA ALA A 238 0.96 60.19 -33.21
C ALA A 238 1.29 61.64 -32.85
N ALA A 239 1.46 61.95 -31.56
CA ALA A 239 1.72 63.31 -31.06
C ALA A 239 3.22 63.64 -30.93
N PHE A 240 4.03 62.67 -30.50
CA PHE A 240 5.42 62.83 -30.09
C PHE A 240 6.26 61.59 -30.47
N PRO A 241 6.60 61.43 -31.76
CA PRO A 241 7.34 60.26 -32.22
C PRO A 241 8.73 60.17 -31.58
N GLY A 242 9.06 59.02 -31.01
CA GLY A 242 10.40 58.70 -30.52
C GLY A 242 10.71 59.03 -29.05
N LEU A 243 9.69 59.31 -28.22
CA LEU A 243 9.89 59.39 -26.77
C LEU A 243 10.41 58.05 -26.21
N GLY A 244 11.51 58.10 -25.46
CA GLY A 244 12.12 56.90 -24.86
C GLY A 244 11.16 56.10 -23.96
N VAL A 245 10.26 56.81 -23.27
CA VAL A 245 9.20 56.21 -22.43
C VAL A 245 8.22 55.38 -23.26
N THR A 246 7.89 55.82 -24.48
CA THR A 246 7.00 55.06 -25.38
C THR A 246 7.62 53.72 -25.77
N LYS A 247 8.93 53.70 -26.05
CA LYS A 247 9.66 52.46 -26.37
C LYS A 247 9.75 51.50 -25.19
N GLU A 248 9.99 52.04 -23.99
CA GLU A 248 10.02 51.25 -22.75
C GLU A 248 8.63 50.68 -22.43
N LEU A 249 7.59 51.51 -22.50
CA LEU A 249 6.19 51.09 -22.31
C LEU A 249 5.79 50.01 -23.32
N ALA A 250 6.17 50.15 -24.60
CA ALA A 250 5.90 49.14 -25.62
C ALA A 250 6.58 47.80 -25.31
N THR A 251 7.83 47.82 -24.83
CA THR A 251 8.57 46.62 -24.45
C THR A 251 7.91 45.92 -23.26
N LYS A 252 7.59 46.68 -22.20
CA LYS A 252 6.92 46.15 -21.00
C LYS A 252 5.52 45.64 -21.27
N THR A 253 4.78 46.31 -22.14
CA THR A 253 3.46 45.85 -22.59
C THR A 253 3.58 44.54 -23.35
N SER A 254 4.58 44.39 -24.22
CA SER A 254 4.84 43.12 -24.93
C SER A 254 5.25 41.99 -23.98
N GLU A 255 6.03 42.26 -22.93
CA GLU A 255 6.37 41.28 -21.89
C GLU A 255 5.10 40.82 -21.14
N LEU A 256 4.23 41.77 -20.75
CA LEU A 256 2.97 41.48 -20.09
C LEU A 256 2.03 40.66 -20.97
N ASP A 257 1.94 40.98 -22.27
CA ASP A 257 1.15 40.23 -23.24
C ASP A 257 1.65 38.80 -23.44
N ALA A 258 2.97 38.60 -23.53
CA ALA A 258 3.56 37.28 -23.65
C ALA A 258 3.26 36.42 -22.40
N ALA A 259 3.35 37.02 -21.20
CA ALA A 259 3.00 36.36 -19.95
C ALA A 259 1.50 36.00 -19.89
N LEU A 260 0.61 36.92 -20.32
CA LEU A 260 -0.83 36.68 -20.39
C LEU A 260 -1.20 35.57 -21.37
N SER A 261 -0.63 35.58 -22.57
CA SER A 261 -0.89 34.55 -23.60
C SER A 261 -0.45 33.18 -23.08
N SER A 262 0.77 33.07 -22.52
CA SER A 262 1.27 31.82 -21.96
C SER A 262 0.40 31.31 -20.81
N ALA A 263 -0.06 32.21 -19.92
CA ALA A 263 -0.91 31.85 -18.80
C ALA A 263 -2.33 31.45 -19.25
N GLN A 264 -2.89 32.07 -20.30
CA GLN A 264 -4.20 31.71 -20.86
C GLN A 264 -4.17 30.34 -21.54
N GLU A 265 -3.17 30.09 -22.38
CA GLU A 265 -3.02 28.81 -23.09
C GLU A 265 -2.92 27.62 -22.14
N ARG A 266 -2.22 27.81 -21.02
CA ARG A 266 -1.93 26.75 -20.05
C ARG A 266 -2.80 26.80 -18.80
N PHE A 267 -3.86 27.61 -18.78
CA PHE A 267 -4.62 27.91 -17.55
C PHE A 267 -5.12 26.65 -16.80
N THR A 268 -5.52 25.63 -17.56
CA THR A 268 -5.98 24.35 -17.00
C THR A 268 -4.84 23.51 -16.42
N GLN A 269 -3.62 23.66 -16.94
CA GLN A 269 -2.41 22.91 -16.58
C GLN A 269 -1.56 23.57 -15.48
N ILE A 270 -1.74 24.88 -15.26
CA ILE A 270 -1.05 25.61 -14.20
C ILE A 270 -1.38 24.97 -12.84
N ASP A 271 -0.35 24.53 -12.12
CA ASP A 271 -0.46 24.03 -10.76
C ASP A 271 -0.61 25.18 -9.74
N TYR A 272 -0.72 24.84 -8.46
CA TYR A 272 -0.96 25.83 -7.42
C TYR A 272 0.21 26.79 -7.19
N GLU A 273 1.45 26.27 -7.17
CA GLU A 273 2.64 27.09 -6.92
C GLU A 273 2.90 28.00 -8.11
N GLU A 274 2.82 27.46 -9.33
CA GLU A 274 2.89 28.24 -10.56
C GLU A 274 1.79 29.32 -10.59
N ALA A 275 0.56 29.01 -10.16
CA ALA A 275 -0.52 30.00 -10.07
C ALA A 275 -0.20 31.14 -9.09
N GLN A 276 0.46 30.85 -7.97
CA GLN A 276 0.89 31.88 -7.01
C GLN A 276 1.99 32.78 -7.59
N HIS A 277 2.99 32.17 -8.25
CA HIS A 277 4.06 32.89 -8.91
C HIS A 277 3.54 33.76 -10.06
N LEU A 278 2.70 33.21 -10.94
CA LEU A 278 2.10 33.95 -12.05
C LEU A 278 1.24 35.11 -11.55
N ARG A 279 0.45 34.92 -10.49
CA ARG A 279 -0.33 36.02 -9.89
C ARG A 279 0.58 37.18 -9.48
N THR A 280 1.68 36.87 -8.79
CA THR A 280 2.61 37.89 -8.28
C THR A 280 3.39 38.56 -9.42
N GLY A 281 3.84 37.78 -10.41
CA GLY A 281 4.55 38.29 -11.59
C GLY A 281 3.67 39.18 -12.47
N LEU A 282 2.44 38.74 -12.76
CA LEU A 282 1.48 39.55 -13.54
C LEU A 282 1.11 40.84 -12.81
N ALA A 283 0.91 40.80 -11.49
CA ALA A 283 0.65 42.00 -10.71
C ALA A 283 1.84 42.98 -10.74
N GLY A 284 3.08 42.48 -10.63
CA GLY A 284 4.29 43.29 -10.74
C GLY A 284 4.44 43.97 -12.11
N LEU A 285 4.35 43.19 -13.19
CA LEU A 285 4.43 43.69 -14.56
C LEU A 285 3.30 44.68 -14.88
N SER A 286 2.08 44.41 -14.41
CA SER A 286 0.94 45.32 -14.58
C SER A 286 1.17 46.64 -13.83
N GLY A 287 1.81 46.61 -12.67
CA GLY A 287 2.22 47.80 -11.92
C GLY A 287 3.25 48.64 -12.68
N GLU A 288 4.28 48.00 -13.24
CA GLU A 288 5.29 48.67 -14.08
C GLU A 288 4.65 49.32 -15.32
N VAL A 289 3.84 48.58 -16.07
CA VAL A 289 3.14 49.07 -17.27
C VAL A 289 2.20 50.22 -16.93
N SER A 290 1.43 50.11 -15.82
CA SER A 290 0.55 51.18 -15.37
C SER A 290 1.31 52.44 -14.98
N GLY A 291 2.44 52.31 -14.29
CA GLY A 291 3.31 53.43 -13.91
C GLY A 291 3.88 54.17 -15.14
N LEU A 292 4.40 53.42 -16.11
CA LEU A 292 4.90 53.98 -17.37
C LEU A 292 3.77 54.63 -18.21
N THR A 293 2.58 54.04 -18.21
CA THR A 293 1.39 54.63 -18.87
C THR A 293 1.03 55.98 -18.26
N LEU A 294 1.07 56.10 -16.93
CA LEU A 294 0.82 57.37 -16.23
C LEU A 294 1.91 58.42 -16.49
N ASP A 295 3.19 58.04 -16.50
CA ASP A 295 4.30 58.97 -16.82
C ASP A 295 4.18 59.48 -18.26
N LEU A 296 3.86 58.61 -19.21
CA LEU A 296 3.65 58.99 -20.61
C LEU A 296 2.47 59.97 -20.74
N SER A 297 1.36 59.69 -20.06
CA SER A 297 0.18 60.57 -20.10
C SER A 297 0.47 61.95 -19.50
N ALA A 298 1.20 62.00 -18.38
CA ALA A 298 1.62 63.25 -17.76
C ALA A 298 2.54 64.08 -18.70
N LYS A 299 3.49 63.43 -19.37
CA LYS A 299 4.37 64.08 -20.36
C LYS A 299 3.60 64.60 -21.57
N ARG A 300 2.60 63.86 -22.05
CA ARG A 300 1.71 64.31 -23.12
C ARG A 300 0.96 65.57 -22.72
N THR A 301 0.29 65.55 -21.56
CA THR A 301 -0.45 66.72 -21.05
C THR A 301 0.43 67.94 -20.82
N ALA A 302 1.64 67.76 -20.29
CA ALA A 302 2.60 68.85 -20.12
C ALA A 302 3.01 69.47 -21.46
N THR A 303 3.21 68.65 -22.49
CA THR A 303 3.61 69.15 -23.83
C THR A 303 2.43 69.84 -24.54
N ASP A 304 1.22 69.32 -24.41
CA ASP A 304 0.00 69.94 -24.95
C ASP A 304 -0.25 71.33 -24.35
N THR A 305 -0.04 71.48 -23.03
CA THR A 305 -0.17 72.77 -22.35
C THR A 305 0.93 73.74 -22.76
N GLN A 306 2.17 73.28 -22.94
CA GLN A 306 3.28 74.13 -23.39
C GLN A 306 3.08 74.66 -24.83
N GLY A 307 2.57 73.81 -25.74
CA GLY A 307 2.20 74.22 -27.10
C GLY A 307 1.02 75.20 -27.17
N LEU A 308 0.14 75.22 -26.17
CA LEU A 308 -0.91 76.23 -26.00
C LEU A 308 -0.32 77.59 -25.59
N PHE A 309 0.62 77.61 -24.65
CA PHE A 309 1.30 78.84 -24.22
C PHE A 309 2.15 79.47 -25.33
N ASP A 310 2.88 78.67 -26.12
CA ASP A 310 3.71 79.18 -27.22
C ASP A 310 2.87 79.72 -28.40
N ARG A 311 1.65 79.22 -28.59
CA ARG A 311 0.70 79.77 -29.58
C ARG A 311 0.11 81.10 -29.13
N ASP A 312 -0.24 81.23 -27.85
CA ASP A 312 -0.79 82.48 -27.31
C ASP A 312 0.25 83.61 -27.24
N GLN A 313 1.54 83.29 -27.06
CA GLN A 313 2.61 84.30 -27.09
C GLN A 313 2.95 84.79 -28.50
N ASN A 314 2.79 83.96 -29.53
CA ASN A 314 3.05 84.34 -30.93
C ASN A 314 1.84 85.00 -31.63
N ALA A 315 0.70 85.11 -30.94
CA ALA A 315 -0.52 85.76 -31.43
C ALA A 315 -0.70 87.21 -30.92
N GLN A 316 0.24 87.72 -30.11
CA GLN A 316 0.32 89.12 -29.64
C GLN A 316 1.37 89.90 -30.42
#